data_AF-A0A838Z8A6-F1
#
_entry.id   AF-A0A838Z8A6-F1
#
_cell.length_a   1.000
_cell.length_b   1.000
_cell.length_c   1.000
_cell.angle_alpha   90.00
_cell.angle_beta   90.00
_cell.angle_gamma   90.00
#
_symmetry.space_group_name_H-M   'P 1'
#
loop_
_entity.id
_entity.type
_entity.pdbx_description
1 polymer ?
#
loop_
_entity_poly.entity_id
_entity_poly.type
_entity_poly.pdbx_seq_one_letter_code
_entity_poly.pdbx_strand_id
1 'polypeptide(L)'
;MRKETKIFLLLSGVAFLSFKSITGPELFSVPTNFPRPTYHFDSNPLSRAGVELGKTLFYDSIISSDNTVSCGSCHQQSAGFTQHGHVLSHGVNDQLTKRNSMPLFNLAWSGSFGWDGGVHDLDFFAVSPITNPVEMNESLANVLEKLRSSPQYPALFKSAFGTEEINTERFLKALSQFMLTMVSANSRYDHYMRYEGIEFTKTELEGMELFKKKCASCHSGELFTDFSFRNNGLTHLTENDFGQFEVNQNENDKFKFKVPSLRNLSYTAPYMHDGRFTTLEEVLEHYDSKVEKTDFLDKALNKDGRLGIALTPDEKQKIMVFLKTLDDEDFVKNPIFSEGSLLNPILAKNINDDLMNFKITDKTQRELLNQCVESYLKIKSAIQANKSKVAGNEAKKLMKVLAKMNIQEVSQKEFFRKYQDKLFFDAEHIFEGEQSTDHQLDHFKDLSDHLYILIASFKAYEQTLYFNQCQESAMDWLSDIPTDLFVVKNCKEIQTKILTK
;
A
#
# COMPACT_ATOMS: atom_id res chain seq x y z
N MET A 1 44.92 56.48 -40.31
CA MET A 1 43.52 56.66 -39.88
C MET A 1 42.80 55.33 -39.95
N ARG A 2 42.22 54.90 -38.81
CA ARG A 2 41.34 53.74 -38.53
C ARG A 2 41.77 52.34 -39.02
N LYS A 3 42.22 51.53 -38.05
CA LYS A 3 42.23 50.06 -38.08
C LYS A 3 40.78 49.57 -37.96
N GLU A 4 40.33 48.74 -38.89
CA GLU A 4 39.14 47.90 -38.70
C GLU A 4 39.57 46.44 -38.55
N THR A 5 39.44 45.92 -37.33
CA THR A 5 39.64 44.52 -36.99
C THR A 5 38.29 43.83 -37.09
N LYS A 6 38.11 42.98 -38.11
CA LYS A 6 36.93 42.09 -38.21
C LYS A 6 37.12 40.91 -37.27
N ILE A 7 36.36 40.88 -36.18
CA ILE A 7 36.27 39.73 -35.26
C ILE A 7 35.19 38.78 -35.80
N PHE A 8 35.61 37.57 -36.19
CA PHE A 8 34.71 36.45 -36.45
C PHE A 8 34.31 35.82 -35.11
N LEU A 9 33.05 35.99 -34.72
CA LEU A 9 32.46 35.33 -33.56
C LEU A 9 31.93 33.95 -33.99
N LEU A 10 32.69 32.89 -33.69
CA LEU A 10 32.20 31.51 -33.74
C LEU A 10 31.31 31.28 -32.50
N LEU A 11 29.99 31.27 -32.70
CA LEU A 11 29.02 30.82 -31.71
C LEU A 11 29.08 29.28 -31.64
N SER A 12 29.86 28.75 -30.71
CA SER A 12 29.76 27.34 -30.30
C SER A 12 28.47 27.15 -29.49
N GLY A 13 27.43 26.63 -30.15
CA GLY A 13 26.21 26.20 -29.47
C GLY A 13 26.51 25.00 -28.59
N VAL A 14 26.65 25.21 -27.28
CA VAL A 14 26.60 24.14 -26.29
C VAL A 14 25.13 23.79 -26.09
N ALA A 15 24.68 22.73 -26.76
CA ALA A 15 23.40 22.11 -26.46
C ALA A 15 23.51 21.48 -25.06
N PHE A 16 22.93 22.14 -24.06
CA PHE A 16 22.62 21.52 -22.78
C PHE A 16 21.58 20.42 -23.05
N LEU A 17 22.05 19.20 -23.26
CA LEU A 17 21.22 18.01 -23.12
C LEU A 17 20.88 17.90 -21.62
N SER A 18 19.76 18.49 -21.24
CA SER A 18 19.11 18.24 -19.97
C SER A 18 18.89 16.73 -19.87
N PHE A 19 19.66 16.06 -19.02
CA PHE A 19 19.35 14.71 -18.58
C PHE A 19 17.99 14.77 -17.88
N LYS A 20 16.93 14.50 -18.63
CA LYS A 20 15.62 14.24 -18.06
C LYS A 20 15.75 12.90 -17.37
N SER A 21 16.03 12.94 -16.07
CA SER A 21 15.92 11.78 -15.19
C SER A 21 14.55 11.17 -15.45
N ILE A 22 14.51 9.90 -15.84
CA ILE A 22 13.26 9.14 -15.93
C ILE A 22 12.84 8.92 -14.48
N THR A 23 12.12 9.89 -13.92
CA THR A 23 11.53 9.83 -12.59
C THR A 23 10.44 8.77 -12.63
N GLY A 24 10.43 7.84 -11.67
CA GLY A 24 9.36 6.86 -11.53
C GLY A 24 7.98 7.50 -11.35
N PRO A 25 6.90 6.71 -11.13
CA PRO A 25 5.53 7.22 -11.07
C PRO A 25 5.38 8.37 -10.07
N GLU A 26 4.63 9.39 -10.47
CA GLU A 26 4.29 10.57 -9.64
C GLU A 26 3.54 10.11 -8.38
N LEU A 27 3.95 10.57 -7.19
CA LEU A 27 3.38 10.13 -5.89
C LEU A 27 2.02 10.74 -5.60
N PHE A 28 1.75 11.91 -6.19
CA PHE A 28 0.51 12.64 -6.07
C PHE A 28 0.37 13.54 -7.28
N SER A 29 -0.79 13.49 -7.91
CA SER A 29 -1.19 14.45 -8.93
C SER A 29 -2.60 14.93 -8.62
N VAL A 30 -2.87 16.20 -8.93
CA VAL A 30 -4.23 16.74 -8.84
C VAL A 30 -5.00 16.24 -10.07
N PRO A 31 -6.06 15.43 -9.90
CA PRO A 31 -6.88 15.01 -11.04
C PRO A 31 -7.39 16.23 -11.81
N THR A 32 -7.43 16.14 -13.13
CA THR A 32 -7.78 17.30 -13.98
C THR A 32 -9.19 17.82 -13.73
N ASN A 33 -10.09 16.96 -13.26
CA ASN A 33 -11.45 17.33 -12.87
C ASN A 33 -11.58 17.75 -11.41
N PHE A 34 -10.53 17.75 -10.58
CA PHE A 34 -10.62 18.12 -9.16
C PHE A 34 -10.21 19.59 -8.93
N PRO A 35 -10.69 20.23 -7.85
CA PRO A 35 -10.20 21.54 -7.47
C PRO A 35 -8.75 21.49 -6.96
N ARG A 36 -8.15 22.64 -6.72
CA ARG A 36 -6.86 22.72 -6.02
C ARG A 36 -6.98 22.10 -4.62
N PRO A 37 -6.02 21.30 -4.15
CA PRO A 37 -6.01 20.77 -2.79
C PRO A 37 -5.89 21.88 -1.75
N THR A 38 -6.47 21.62 -0.58
CA THR A 38 -6.38 22.47 0.62
C THR A 38 -5.06 22.25 1.35
N TYR A 39 -4.49 21.04 1.26
CA TYR A 39 -3.23 20.70 1.91
C TYR A 39 -2.02 21.47 1.34
N HIS A 40 -1.15 21.92 2.24
CA HIS A 40 0.03 22.71 1.91
C HIS A 40 1.26 21.81 1.72
N PHE A 41 1.47 21.27 0.52
CA PHE A 41 2.59 20.35 0.24
C PHE A 41 3.99 20.93 0.50
N ASP A 42 4.15 22.26 0.56
CA ASP A 42 5.43 22.89 0.88
C ASP A 42 5.90 22.61 2.32
N SER A 43 4.98 22.37 3.26
CA SER A 43 5.32 22.06 4.67
C SER A 43 5.69 20.59 4.90
N ASN A 44 5.25 19.69 4.01
CA ASN A 44 5.54 18.26 4.05
C ASN A 44 5.59 17.69 2.62
N PRO A 45 6.68 17.93 1.86
CA PRO A 45 6.81 17.42 0.51
C PRO A 45 6.83 15.89 0.50
N LEU A 46 6.10 15.28 -0.44
CA LEU A 46 6.09 13.83 -0.59
C LEU A 46 7.45 13.33 -1.09
N SER A 47 7.96 12.29 -0.45
CA SER A 47 9.09 11.50 -0.96
C SER A 47 8.72 10.02 -0.99
N ARG A 48 9.35 9.23 -1.87
CA ARG A 48 9.08 7.78 -1.93
C ARG A 48 9.34 7.13 -0.57
N ALA A 49 10.48 7.44 0.02
CA ALA A 49 10.86 6.88 1.32
C ALA A 49 9.93 7.35 2.46
N GLY A 50 9.44 8.59 2.42
CA GLY A 50 8.47 9.09 3.40
C GLY A 50 7.10 8.44 3.26
N VAL A 51 6.61 8.23 2.04
CA VAL A 51 5.39 7.47 1.75
C VAL A 51 5.53 6.01 2.22
N GLU A 52 6.64 5.33 1.92
CA GLU A 52 6.87 3.95 2.37
C GLU A 52 6.96 3.84 3.90
N LEU A 53 7.65 4.78 4.56
CA LEU A 53 7.67 4.84 6.03
C LEU A 53 6.27 5.07 6.60
N GLY A 54 5.51 6.00 6.02
CA GLY A 54 4.13 6.27 6.41
C GLY A 54 3.21 5.06 6.27
N LYS A 55 3.33 4.37 5.14
CA LYS A 55 2.62 3.11 4.85
C LYS A 55 2.98 2.04 5.87
N THR A 56 4.26 1.88 6.17
CA THR A 56 4.73 0.93 7.19
C THR A 56 4.09 1.22 8.54
N LEU A 57 4.18 2.47 9.00
CA LEU A 57 3.60 2.91 10.28
C LEU A 57 2.07 2.79 10.32
N PHE A 58 1.38 3.00 9.19
CA PHE A 58 -0.07 2.89 9.09
C PHE A 58 -0.57 1.46 9.37
N TYR A 59 0.20 0.45 8.95
CA TYR A 59 -0.15 -0.95 9.14
C TYR A 59 0.49 -1.57 10.40
N ASP A 60 1.56 -1.00 10.94
CA ASP A 60 2.23 -1.52 12.13
C ASP A 60 1.39 -1.33 13.40
N SER A 61 1.21 -2.38 14.18
CA SER A 61 0.51 -2.31 15.46
C SER A 61 1.38 -1.73 16.58
N ILE A 62 2.69 -1.55 16.37
CA ILE A 62 3.63 -0.96 17.35
C ILE A 62 3.18 0.40 17.91
N ILE A 63 2.28 1.08 17.20
CA ILE A 63 1.72 2.39 17.58
C ILE A 63 0.51 2.31 18.52
N SER A 64 0.02 1.12 18.89
CA SER A 64 -0.96 0.94 19.98
C SER A 64 -0.32 0.49 21.29
N SER A 65 -1.03 0.69 22.40
CA SER A 65 -0.50 0.40 23.74
C SER A 65 -0.08 -1.06 23.94
N ASP A 66 -0.86 -1.98 23.37
CA ASP A 66 -0.69 -3.44 23.51
C ASP A 66 -0.10 -4.09 22.25
N ASN A 67 0.29 -3.29 21.25
CA ASN A 67 0.78 -3.72 19.95
C ASN A 67 -0.20 -4.62 19.17
N THR A 68 -1.53 -4.42 19.30
CA THR A 68 -2.56 -5.20 18.59
C THR A 68 -3.35 -4.43 17.55
N VAL A 69 -3.34 -3.09 17.59
CA VAL A 69 -4.16 -2.23 16.72
C VAL A 69 -3.25 -1.34 15.87
N SER A 70 -3.50 -1.26 14.58
CA SER A 70 -2.90 -0.29 13.66
C SER A 70 -3.98 0.58 13.02
N CYS A 71 -3.58 1.60 12.26
CA CYS A 71 -4.54 2.35 11.46
C CYS A 71 -5.26 1.41 10.46
N GLY A 72 -4.51 0.49 9.86
CA GLY A 72 -5.02 -0.53 8.93
C GLY A 72 -6.03 -1.51 9.53
N SER A 73 -6.04 -1.73 10.85
CA SER A 73 -7.06 -2.57 11.52
C SER A 73 -8.47 -2.03 11.33
N CYS A 74 -8.63 -0.69 11.38
CA CYS A 74 -9.93 0.01 11.26
C CYS A 74 -10.14 0.67 9.88
N HIS A 75 -9.06 0.93 9.15
CA HIS A 75 -9.06 1.58 7.84
C HIS A 75 -8.51 0.63 6.78
N GLN A 76 -9.36 -0.33 6.38
CA GLN A 76 -9.01 -1.41 5.47
C GLN A 76 -9.20 -0.98 4.02
N GLN A 77 -8.17 -1.17 3.19
CA GLN A 77 -8.17 -0.71 1.80
C GLN A 77 -9.39 -1.23 1.01
N SER A 78 -9.72 -2.53 1.14
CA SER A 78 -10.83 -3.16 0.43
C SER A 78 -12.20 -2.60 0.80
N ALA A 79 -12.29 -1.85 1.90
CA ALA A 79 -13.48 -1.17 2.39
C ALA A 79 -13.41 0.35 2.16
N GLY A 80 -12.64 0.83 1.17
CA GLY A 80 -12.45 2.27 0.96
C GLY A 80 -11.77 2.95 2.16
N PHE A 81 -10.96 2.21 2.90
CA PHE A 81 -10.35 2.61 4.17
C PHE A 81 -11.37 2.90 5.29
N THR A 82 -12.49 2.17 5.32
CA THR A 82 -13.31 1.95 6.54
C THR A 82 -13.07 0.54 7.09
N GLN A 83 -13.88 0.07 8.03
CA GLN A 83 -13.81 -1.28 8.57
C GLN A 83 -14.99 -2.12 8.09
N HIS A 84 -14.72 -3.09 7.21
CA HIS A 84 -15.78 -3.94 6.68
C HIS A 84 -16.44 -4.77 7.79
N GLY A 85 -17.76 -4.87 7.76
CA GLY A 85 -18.54 -5.74 8.66
C GLY A 85 -18.70 -5.23 10.09
N HIS A 86 -18.30 -4.00 10.40
CA HIS A 86 -18.37 -3.43 11.74
C HIS A 86 -19.18 -2.13 11.75
N VAL A 87 -20.16 -2.05 12.65
CA VAL A 87 -20.93 -0.82 12.89
C VAL A 87 -20.04 0.23 13.52
N LEU A 88 -19.30 -0.16 14.56
CA LEU A 88 -18.29 0.63 15.26
C LEU A 88 -16.97 -0.15 15.24
N SER A 89 -15.86 0.57 15.14
CA SER A 89 -14.53 -0.04 15.17
C SER A 89 -14.16 -0.58 16.54
N HIS A 90 -13.25 -1.56 16.55
CA HIS A 90 -12.70 -2.20 17.75
C HIS A 90 -11.26 -1.73 17.97
N GLY A 91 -11.02 -1.09 19.11
CA GLY A 91 -9.69 -0.69 19.55
C GLY A 91 -9.03 -1.72 20.48
N VAL A 92 -8.05 -1.25 21.24
CA VAL A 92 -7.33 -2.08 22.23
C VAL A 92 -8.30 -2.67 23.25
N ASN A 93 -8.01 -3.91 23.66
CA ASN A 93 -8.89 -4.70 24.53
C ASN A 93 -10.32 -4.88 23.98
N ASP A 94 -10.49 -4.85 22.64
CA ASP A 94 -11.77 -5.05 21.96
C ASP A 94 -12.83 -3.96 22.30
N GLN A 95 -12.39 -2.79 22.74
CA GLN A 95 -13.28 -1.69 23.09
C GLN A 95 -13.92 -1.08 21.84
N LEU A 96 -15.23 -0.86 21.89
CA LEU A 96 -15.95 -0.22 20.80
C LEU A 96 -15.69 1.29 20.79
N THR A 97 -15.36 1.79 19.60
CA THR A 97 -15.32 3.22 19.32
C THR A 97 -16.71 3.83 19.36
N LYS A 98 -16.78 5.16 19.45
CA LYS A 98 -18.03 5.91 19.49
C LYS A 98 -18.71 6.06 18.13
N ARG A 99 -17.93 5.99 17.04
CA ARG A 99 -18.36 6.29 15.68
C ARG A 99 -17.84 5.25 14.69
N ASN A 100 -18.55 5.07 13.59
CA ASN A 100 -18.09 4.29 12.45
C ASN A 100 -16.83 4.92 11.83
N SER A 101 -15.87 4.10 11.38
CA SER A 101 -14.63 4.60 10.79
C SER A 101 -14.90 5.32 9.47
N MET A 102 -14.47 6.59 9.39
CA MET A 102 -14.57 7.34 8.15
C MET A 102 -13.61 6.79 7.10
N PRO A 103 -13.98 6.84 5.80
CA PRO A 103 -13.05 6.46 4.75
C PRO A 103 -11.87 7.43 4.66
N LEU A 104 -10.70 6.89 4.28
CA LEU A 104 -9.47 7.66 4.06
C LEU A 104 -9.14 7.72 2.57
N PHE A 105 -9.82 8.60 1.85
CA PHE A 105 -9.46 8.98 0.48
C PHE A 105 -9.65 10.47 0.27
N ASN A 106 -8.90 11.04 -0.67
CA ASN A 106 -8.99 12.44 -1.06
C ASN A 106 -8.79 13.42 0.12
N LEU A 107 -7.95 13.06 1.09
CA LEU A 107 -7.71 13.84 2.31
C LEU A 107 -7.02 15.18 2.03
N ALA A 108 -6.27 15.28 0.92
CA ALA A 108 -5.60 16.51 0.50
C ALA A 108 -6.57 17.70 0.26
N TRP A 109 -7.86 17.42 0.05
CA TRP A 109 -8.88 18.45 -0.19
C TRP A 109 -9.70 18.82 1.04
N SER A 110 -9.49 18.15 2.18
CA SER A 110 -10.22 18.43 3.41
C SER A 110 -9.45 19.39 4.33
N GLY A 111 -10.14 20.37 4.91
CA GLY A 111 -9.58 21.29 5.91
C GLY A 111 -9.88 20.93 7.36
N SER A 112 -10.59 19.83 7.59
CA SER A 112 -10.89 19.30 8.92
C SER A 112 -11.09 17.78 8.85
N PHE A 113 -10.79 17.06 9.93
CA PHE A 113 -10.76 15.60 9.96
C PHE A 113 -11.58 15.03 11.12
N GLY A 114 -12.06 13.80 10.94
CA GLY A 114 -13.07 13.19 11.81
C GLY A 114 -14.50 13.65 11.51
N TRP A 115 -15.48 12.96 12.12
CA TRP A 115 -16.90 13.25 11.97
C TRP A 115 -17.32 14.59 12.59
N ASP A 116 -16.63 15.07 13.62
CA ASP A 116 -16.87 16.34 14.30
C ASP A 116 -15.95 17.48 13.82
N GLY A 117 -14.93 17.15 13.03
CA GLY A 117 -13.98 18.12 12.50
C GLY A 117 -12.98 18.63 13.53
N GLY A 118 -12.72 17.90 14.61
CA GLY A 118 -11.87 18.35 15.72
C GLY A 118 -10.41 18.61 15.36
N VAL A 119 -9.91 18.06 14.26
CA VAL A 119 -8.54 18.29 13.78
C VAL A 119 -8.57 19.07 12.47
N HIS A 120 -7.79 20.15 12.38
CA HIS A 120 -7.75 21.06 11.22
C HIS A 120 -6.49 20.92 10.34
N ASP A 121 -5.61 19.99 10.68
CA ASP A 121 -4.36 19.74 9.96
C ASP A 121 -4.13 18.23 9.87
N LEU A 122 -3.91 17.73 8.65
CA LEU A 122 -3.75 16.31 8.39
C LEU A 122 -2.52 15.76 9.12
N ASP A 123 -1.45 16.56 9.24
CA ASP A 123 -0.23 16.16 9.93
C ASP A 123 -0.50 15.84 11.40
N PHE A 124 -1.52 16.44 12.02
CA PHE A 124 -1.90 16.15 13.41
C PHE A 124 -3.04 15.15 13.55
N PHE A 125 -3.64 14.68 12.45
CA PHE A 125 -4.84 13.84 12.52
C PHE A 125 -4.59 12.52 13.25
N ALA A 126 -3.44 11.89 13.02
CA ALA A 126 -3.08 10.61 13.65
C ALA A 126 -2.94 10.69 15.19
N VAL A 127 -2.78 11.88 15.79
CA VAL A 127 -2.74 12.03 17.24
C VAL A 127 -4.07 11.61 17.88
N SER A 128 -5.19 11.90 17.22
CA SER A 128 -6.53 11.58 17.72
C SER A 128 -6.72 10.07 17.96
N PRO A 129 -6.57 9.18 16.95
CA PRO A 129 -6.72 7.74 17.18
C PRO A 129 -5.63 7.15 18.07
N ILE A 130 -4.37 7.63 17.97
CA ILE A 130 -3.27 7.12 18.79
C ILE A 130 -3.55 7.30 20.28
N THR A 131 -4.05 8.48 20.67
CA THR A 131 -4.24 8.84 22.08
C THR A 131 -5.63 8.48 22.62
N ASN A 132 -6.56 8.08 21.77
CA ASN A 132 -7.92 7.75 22.21
C ASN A 132 -7.92 6.41 22.99
N PRO A 133 -8.44 6.38 24.24
CA PRO A 133 -8.41 5.20 25.10
C PRO A 133 -9.23 4.00 24.60
N VAL A 134 -10.17 4.20 23.69
CA VAL A 134 -10.97 3.13 23.06
C VAL A 134 -10.51 2.80 21.64
N GLU A 135 -9.44 3.44 21.15
CA GLU A 135 -8.80 3.13 19.87
C GLU A 135 -7.42 2.52 20.11
N MET A 136 -6.35 3.31 20.11
CA MET A 136 -4.98 2.79 20.25
C MET A 136 -4.41 2.96 21.67
N ASN A 137 -5.03 3.81 22.49
CA ASN A 137 -4.73 4.05 23.91
C ASN A 137 -3.24 4.29 24.24
N GLU A 138 -2.54 5.00 23.39
CA GLU A 138 -1.09 5.16 23.46
C GLU A 138 -0.67 6.63 23.55
N SER A 139 0.51 6.88 24.13
CA SER A 139 1.13 8.21 24.11
C SER A 139 2.14 8.33 22.97
N LEU A 140 2.19 9.51 22.32
CA LEU A 140 3.21 9.77 21.30
C LEU A 140 4.63 9.55 21.82
N ALA A 141 4.91 9.90 23.08
CA ALA A 141 6.22 9.70 23.69
C ALA A 141 6.62 8.21 23.67
N ASN A 142 5.72 7.33 24.11
CA ASN A 142 5.98 5.90 24.15
C ASN A 142 6.03 5.28 22.76
N VAL A 143 5.18 5.72 21.80
CA VAL A 143 5.33 5.30 20.38
C VAL A 143 6.74 5.60 19.89
N LEU A 144 7.23 6.83 20.08
CA LEU A 144 8.57 7.21 19.61
C LEU A 144 9.67 6.39 20.30
N GLU A 145 9.52 6.03 21.58
CA GLU A 145 10.45 5.13 22.27
C GLU A 145 10.44 3.71 21.70
N LYS A 146 9.25 3.15 21.41
CA LYS A 146 9.10 1.85 20.73
C LYS A 146 9.77 1.87 19.35
N LEU A 147 9.53 2.92 18.56
CA LEU A 147 10.14 3.07 17.23
C LEU A 147 11.66 3.21 17.31
N ARG A 148 12.20 4.01 18.24
CA ARG A 148 13.65 4.17 18.43
C ARG A 148 14.34 2.88 18.88
N SER A 149 13.64 2.06 19.65
CA SER A 149 14.13 0.78 20.15
C SER A 149 14.02 -0.35 19.13
N SER A 150 13.28 -0.14 18.04
CA SER A 150 13.12 -1.12 16.97
C SER A 150 14.33 -1.13 16.04
N PRO A 151 14.81 -2.31 15.61
CA PRO A 151 15.98 -2.42 14.73
C PRO A 151 15.75 -1.84 13.31
N GLN A 152 14.50 -1.70 12.87
CA GLN A 152 14.18 -1.31 11.49
C GLN A 152 13.92 0.20 11.31
N TYR A 153 13.28 0.84 12.30
CA TYR A 153 12.75 2.20 12.13
C TYR A 153 13.83 3.29 11.98
N PRO A 154 14.95 3.29 12.72
CA PRO A 154 16.01 4.29 12.50
C PRO A 154 16.48 4.36 11.04
N ALA A 155 16.64 3.21 10.38
CA ALA A 155 17.02 3.14 8.98
C ALA A 155 15.92 3.66 8.04
N LEU A 156 14.65 3.36 8.32
CA LEU A 156 13.51 3.88 7.55
C LEU A 156 13.38 5.41 7.68
N PHE A 157 13.55 5.95 8.88
CA PHE A 157 13.58 7.40 9.11
C PHE A 157 14.77 8.07 8.41
N LYS A 158 15.93 7.41 8.39
CA LYS A 158 17.10 7.90 7.64
C LYS A 158 16.84 7.96 6.14
N SER A 159 16.16 6.95 5.60
CA SER A 159 15.75 6.93 4.19
C SER A 159 14.76 8.06 3.87
N ALA A 160 13.77 8.27 4.75
CA ALA A 160 12.70 9.25 4.55
C ALA A 160 13.13 10.71 4.76
N PHE A 161 13.98 10.97 5.76
CA PHE A 161 14.29 12.31 6.26
C PHE A 161 15.79 12.63 6.31
N GLY A 162 16.65 11.73 5.83
CA GLY A 162 18.11 11.91 5.83
C GLY A 162 18.78 11.73 7.20
N THR A 163 18.04 11.32 8.23
CA THR A 163 18.53 11.15 9.61
C THR A 163 17.81 10.00 10.33
N GLU A 164 18.54 9.30 11.20
CA GLU A 164 17.99 8.24 12.06
C GLU A 164 17.17 8.80 13.24
N GLU A 165 17.17 10.11 13.44
CA GLU A 165 16.43 10.76 14.51
C GLU A 165 14.91 10.63 14.30
N ILE A 166 14.26 9.91 15.21
CA ILE A 166 12.81 9.72 15.27
C ILE A 166 12.22 10.74 16.26
N ASN A 167 11.35 11.63 15.79
CA ASN A 167 10.65 12.62 16.60
C ASN A 167 9.19 12.78 16.14
N THR A 168 8.38 13.50 16.91
CA THR A 168 6.94 13.67 16.66
C THR A 168 6.65 14.21 15.26
N GLU A 169 7.38 15.23 14.83
CA GLU A 169 7.16 15.87 13.52
C GLU A 169 7.36 14.87 12.37
N ARG A 170 8.49 14.16 12.34
CA ARG A 170 8.81 13.21 11.26
C ARG A 170 7.87 12.02 11.26
N PHE A 171 7.50 11.52 12.44
CA PHE A 171 6.54 10.42 12.58
C PHE A 171 5.18 10.79 11.98
N LEU A 172 4.63 11.93 12.39
CA LEU A 172 3.34 12.43 11.94
C LEU A 172 3.35 12.81 10.44
N LYS A 173 4.42 13.44 9.97
CA LYS A 173 4.60 13.77 8.55
C LYS A 173 4.67 12.52 7.68
N ALA A 174 5.36 11.46 8.11
CA ALA A 174 5.43 10.22 7.35
C ALA A 174 4.03 9.61 7.14
N LEU A 175 3.23 9.46 8.21
CA LEU A 175 1.84 8.99 8.13
C LEU A 175 1.03 9.83 7.13
N SER A 176 1.16 11.15 7.18
CA SER A 176 0.45 12.06 6.30
C SER A 176 0.90 11.95 4.85
N GLN A 177 2.20 11.76 4.59
CA GLN A 177 2.68 11.52 3.23
C GLN A 177 2.00 10.32 2.60
N PHE A 178 1.84 9.20 3.34
CA PHE A 178 1.10 8.03 2.85
C PHE A 178 -0.39 8.34 2.62
N MET A 179 -1.06 8.93 3.62
CA MET A 179 -2.49 9.29 3.52
C MET A 179 -2.78 10.25 2.36
N LEU A 180 -1.85 11.15 2.00
CA LEU A 180 -1.99 12.05 0.87
C LEU A 180 -1.94 11.34 -0.49
N THR A 181 -1.30 10.17 -0.58
CA THR A 181 -1.29 9.38 -1.82
C THR A 181 -2.62 8.67 -2.10
N MET A 182 -3.50 8.56 -1.09
CA MET A 182 -4.80 7.90 -1.21
C MET A 182 -5.81 8.78 -1.97
N VAL A 183 -5.61 8.91 -3.28
CA VAL A 183 -6.48 9.67 -4.19
C VAL A 183 -7.39 8.72 -4.94
N SER A 184 -8.70 8.87 -4.74
CA SER A 184 -9.75 8.18 -5.50
C SER A 184 -10.33 9.14 -6.52
N ALA A 185 -9.95 8.93 -7.78
CA ALA A 185 -10.25 9.81 -8.91
C ALA A 185 -10.30 9.07 -10.25
N ASN A 186 -10.41 7.74 -10.23
CA ASN A 186 -10.50 6.89 -11.43
C ASN A 186 -11.82 6.11 -11.51
N SER A 187 -12.87 6.61 -10.87
CA SER A 187 -14.20 6.00 -10.97
C SER A 187 -14.77 6.17 -12.39
N ARG A 188 -15.84 5.41 -12.70
CA ARG A 188 -16.57 5.55 -13.96
C ARG A 188 -17.08 6.98 -14.18
N TYR A 189 -17.50 7.66 -13.11
CA TYR A 189 -17.85 9.07 -13.13
C TYR A 189 -16.68 9.97 -13.51
N ASP A 190 -15.50 9.70 -12.97
CA ASP A 190 -14.31 10.50 -13.28
C ASP A 190 -13.93 10.40 -14.76
N HIS A 191 -13.95 9.19 -15.33
CA HIS A 191 -13.75 8.97 -16.76
C HIS A 191 -14.81 9.69 -17.61
N TYR A 192 -16.07 9.70 -17.18
CA TYR A 192 -17.15 10.43 -17.85
C TYR A 192 -16.91 11.94 -17.84
N MET A 193 -16.55 12.50 -16.68
CA MET A 193 -16.28 13.94 -16.52
C MET A 193 -15.06 14.41 -17.31
N ARG A 194 -14.07 13.53 -17.52
CA ARG A 194 -12.88 13.81 -18.33
C ARG A 194 -13.02 13.45 -19.81
N TYR A 195 -14.20 12.98 -20.25
CA TYR A 195 -14.46 12.53 -21.62
C TYR A 195 -13.56 11.38 -22.10
N GLU A 196 -13.19 10.47 -21.20
CA GLU A 196 -12.27 9.35 -21.43
C GLU A 196 -12.97 8.10 -22.01
N GLY A 197 -13.87 8.32 -22.99
CA GLY A 197 -14.53 7.22 -23.72
C GLY A 197 -15.61 6.47 -22.95
N ILE A 198 -16.03 6.96 -21.78
CA ILE A 198 -17.17 6.44 -21.03
C ILE A 198 -18.44 7.21 -21.37
N GLU A 199 -19.47 6.50 -21.78
CA GLU A 199 -20.83 7.03 -21.91
C GLU A 199 -21.71 6.51 -20.77
N PHE A 200 -22.45 7.42 -20.14
CA PHE A 200 -23.46 7.06 -19.16
C PHE A 200 -24.73 6.56 -19.85
N THR A 201 -25.32 5.52 -19.28
CA THR A 201 -26.66 5.04 -19.63
C THR A 201 -27.69 6.12 -19.32
N LYS A 202 -28.88 6.00 -19.94
CA LYS A 202 -30.00 6.89 -19.65
C LYS A 202 -30.34 6.94 -18.15
N THR A 203 -30.31 5.80 -17.45
CA THR A 203 -30.59 5.71 -16.02
C THR A 203 -29.52 6.40 -15.18
N GLU A 204 -28.23 6.24 -15.51
CA GLU A 204 -27.13 6.94 -14.85
C GLU A 204 -27.26 8.47 -15.02
N LEU A 205 -27.60 8.95 -16.22
CA LEU A 205 -27.83 10.37 -16.49
C LEU A 205 -29.04 10.93 -15.72
N GLU A 206 -30.17 10.22 -15.74
CA GLU A 206 -31.35 10.61 -14.95
C GLU A 206 -31.04 10.63 -13.44
N GLY A 207 -30.29 9.63 -12.96
CA GLY A 207 -29.82 9.57 -11.58
C GLY A 207 -28.90 10.73 -11.19
N MET A 208 -27.97 11.09 -12.07
CA MET A 208 -27.07 12.23 -11.88
C MET A 208 -27.85 13.55 -11.78
N GLU A 209 -28.85 13.77 -12.65
CA GLU A 209 -29.66 14.99 -12.60
C GLU A 209 -30.56 15.04 -11.36
N LEU A 210 -31.11 13.90 -10.95
CA LEU A 210 -31.84 13.78 -9.68
C LEU A 210 -30.93 14.10 -8.48
N PHE A 211 -29.71 13.54 -8.47
CA PHE A 211 -28.72 13.80 -7.44
C PHE A 211 -28.35 15.28 -7.35
N LYS A 212 -28.03 15.92 -8.49
CA LYS A 212 -27.74 17.36 -8.56
C LYS A 212 -28.88 18.20 -8.00
N LYS A 213 -30.13 17.82 -8.30
CA LYS A 213 -31.32 18.56 -7.85
C LYS A 213 -31.62 18.39 -6.36
N LYS A 214 -31.38 17.20 -5.81
CA LYS A 214 -31.89 16.81 -4.48
C LYS A 214 -30.83 16.66 -3.39
N CYS A 215 -29.59 16.34 -3.76
CA CYS A 215 -28.52 15.95 -2.81
C CYS A 215 -27.35 16.94 -2.82
N ALA A 216 -27.08 17.59 -3.96
CA ALA A 216 -25.87 18.39 -4.16
C ALA A 216 -25.84 19.73 -3.40
N SER A 217 -26.89 20.09 -2.65
CA SER A 217 -26.83 21.23 -1.71
C SER A 217 -25.92 20.99 -0.52
N CYS A 218 -25.59 19.72 -0.24
CA CYS A 218 -24.63 19.32 0.79
C CYS A 218 -23.52 18.47 0.16
N HIS A 219 -23.87 17.53 -0.72
CA HIS A 219 -22.92 16.66 -1.41
C HIS A 219 -22.51 17.24 -2.77
N SER A 220 -21.80 18.37 -2.72
CA SER A 220 -21.52 19.21 -3.89
C SER A 220 -20.17 18.93 -4.54
N GLY A 221 -20.02 19.41 -5.78
CA GLY A 221 -18.76 19.39 -6.51
C GLY A 221 -18.22 17.99 -6.79
N GLU A 222 -16.95 17.95 -7.16
CA GLU A 222 -16.28 16.76 -7.68
C GLU A 222 -15.91 15.76 -6.57
N LEU A 223 -15.87 16.24 -5.32
CA LEU A 223 -15.64 15.40 -4.15
C LEU A 223 -16.94 14.90 -3.50
N PHE A 224 -18.10 15.31 -4.02
CA PHE A 224 -19.42 14.94 -3.49
C PHE A 224 -19.59 15.29 -2.00
N THR A 225 -19.02 16.43 -1.60
CA THR A 225 -19.12 17.01 -0.27
C THR A 225 -18.77 18.49 -0.32
N ASP A 226 -19.48 19.30 0.47
CA ASP A 226 -19.14 20.69 0.74
C ASP A 226 -18.28 20.87 2.01
N PHE A 227 -17.93 19.75 2.68
CA PHE A 227 -17.20 19.68 3.95
C PHE A 227 -17.85 20.44 5.13
N SER A 228 -19.10 20.88 4.98
CA SER A 228 -19.84 21.56 6.05
C SER A 228 -20.25 20.58 7.15
N PHE A 229 -20.77 21.12 8.26
CA PHE A 229 -21.28 20.36 9.39
C PHE A 229 -22.79 20.54 9.47
N ARG A 230 -23.52 19.41 9.48
CA ARG A 230 -24.99 19.42 9.38
C ARG A 230 -25.60 18.36 10.27
N ASN A 231 -26.82 18.62 10.72
CA ASN A 231 -27.65 17.65 11.40
C ASN A 231 -28.63 17.06 10.37
N ASN A 232 -28.52 15.76 10.11
CA ASN A 232 -29.34 15.06 9.12
C ASN A 232 -30.65 14.47 9.69
N GLY A 233 -31.01 14.82 10.93
CA GLY A 233 -32.24 14.40 11.59
C GLY A 233 -32.27 12.93 12.00
N LEU A 234 -31.11 12.30 12.23
CA LEU A 234 -31.05 10.97 12.83
C LEU A 234 -31.57 11.00 14.27
N THR A 235 -32.36 9.99 14.64
CA THR A 235 -32.72 9.74 16.05
C THR A 235 -31.47 9.58 16.90
N HIS A 236 -31.40 10.27 18.04
CA HIS A 236 -30.29 10.11 18.97
C HIS A 236 -30.38 8.76 19.69
N LEU A 237 -29.54 7.80 19.31
CA LEU A 237 -29.51 6.46 19.92
C LEU A 237 -28.59 6.40 21.15
N THR A 238 -27.60 7.29 21.21
CA THR A 238 -26.63 7.38 22.30
C THR A 238 -26.70 8.78 22.92
N GLU A 239 -26.77 8.84 24.25
CA GLU A 239 -26.86 10.13 24.97
C GLU A 239 -25.54 10.92 24.99
N ASN A 240 -24.48 10.39 24.37
CA ASN A 240 -23.12 10.87 24.56
C ASN A 240 -22.43 11.36 23.29
N ASP A 241 -23.07 11.39 22.11
CA ASP A 241 -22.48 11.97 20.88
C ASP A 241 -23.17 13.26 20.46
N PHE A 242 -22.54 14.39 20.77
CA PHE A 242 -23.02 15.72 20.41
C PHE A 242 -22.37 16.26 19.13
N GLY A 243 -21.60 15.45 18.40
CA GLY A 243 -20.95 15.86 17.15
C GLY A 243 -19.98 17.03 17.36
N GLN A 244 -20.05 18.02 16.47
CA GLN A 244 -19.18 19.20 16.47
C GLN A 244 -19.21 20.03 17.77
N PHE A 245 -20.32 19.98 18.52
CA PHE A 245 -20.39 20.64 19.83
C PHE A 245 -19.28 20.20 20.78
N GLU A 246 -18.83 18.94 20.71
CA GLU A 246 -17.77 18.43 21.60
C GLU A 246 -16.43 19.14 21.34
N VAL A 247 -16.23 19.63 20.12
CA VAL A 247 -15.03 20.36 19.69
C VAL A 247 -15.10 21.84 20.09
N ASN A 248 -16.23 22.50 19.83
CA ASN A 248 -16.31 23.96 19.88
C ASN A 248 -17.20 24.54 21.01
N GLN A 249 -17.94 23.69 21.73
CA GLN A 249 -18.87 24.05 22.80
C GLN A 249 -19.98 25.05 22.38
N ASN A 250 -20.24 25.18 21.08
CA ASN A 250 -21.30 26.03 20.55
C ASN A 250 -22.62 25.25 20.50
N GLU A 251 -23.58 25.61 21.33
CA GLU A 251 -24.92 25.00 21.41
C GLU A 251 -25.59 24.83 20.03
N ASN A 252 -25.38 25.76 19.10
CA ASN A 252 -25.97 25.68 17.76
C ASN A 252 -25.37 24.58 16.87
N ASP A 253 -24.24 23.98 17.28
CA ASP A 253 -23.53 22.93 16.54
C ASP A 253 -23.74 21.54 17.15
N LYS A 254 -24.65 21.41 18.12
CA LYS A 254 -25.07 20.12 18.66
C LYS A 254 -25.60 19.20 17.57
N PHE A 255 -25.10 17.97 17.58
CA PHE A 255 -25.44 16.88 16.67
C PHE A 255 -25.18 17.18 15.20
N LYS A 256 -24.33 18.17 14.91
CA LYS A 256 -23.81 18.38 13.57
C LYS A 256 -22.60 17.51 13.34
N PHE A 257 -22.60 16.83 12.21
CA PHE A 257 -21.48 16.04 11.74
C PHE A 257 -21.05 16.52 10.37
N LYS A 258 -19.77 16.33 10.07
CA LYS A 258 -19.18 16.63 8.79
C LYS A 258 -19.94 15.88 7.70
N VAL A 259 -20.29 16.57 6.62
CA VAL A 259 -20.86 15.97 5.41
C VAL A 259 -19.76 15.11 4.75
N PRO A 260 -19.89 13.77 4.71
CA PRO A 260 -18.86 12.92 4.11
C PRO A 260 -18.91 12.98 2.57
N SER A 261 -17.81 12.64 1.93
CA SER A 261 -17.80 12.36 0.48
C SER A 261 -18.66 11.14 0.18
N LEU A 262 -19.35 11.16 -0.96
CA LEU A 262 -20.13 10.01 -1.45
C LEU A 262 -19.37 9.13 -2.47
N ARG A 263 -18.07 9.36 -2.64
CA ARG A 263 -17.23 8.46 -3.44
C ARG A 263 -17.11 7.11 -2.74
N ASN A 264 -16.99 6.03 -3.51
CA ASN A 264 -16.74 4.66 -3.01
C ASN A 264 -17.83 4.09 -2.05
N LEU A 265 -19.06 4.59 -2.08
CA LEU A 265 -20.11 4.17 -1.13
C LEU A 265 -20.36 2.67 -1.12
N SER A 266 -20.19 1.97 -2.25
CA SER A 266 -20.38 0.51 -2.28
C SER A 266 -19.35 -0.26 -1.44
N TYR A 267 -18.24 0.37 -1.06
CA TYR A 267 -17.18 -0.24 -0.25
C TYR A 267 -17.21 0.18 1.23
N THR A 268 -17.91 1.26 1.56
CA THR A 268 -17.81 1.91 2.88
C THR A 268 -19.01 1.66 3.78
N ALA A 269 -19.82 0.64 3.52
CA ALA A 269 -20.90 0.25 4.43
C ALA A 269 -20.33 -0.28 5.77
N PRO A 270 -21.04 -0.10 6.90
CA PRO A 270 -22.33 0.58 7.04
C PRO A 270 -22.22 2.11 7.06
N TYR A 271 -23.35 2.81 6.99
CA TYR A 271 -23.45 4.25 6.79
C TYR A 271 -23.86 5.03 8.05
N MET A 272 -23.64 6.35 7.99
CA MET A 272 -23.79 7.33 9.07
C MET A 272 -22.65 7.28 10.09
N HIS A 273 -22.58 8.30 10.95
CA HIS A 273 -21.53 8.41 11.97
C HIS A 273 -21.56 7.27 13.00
N ASP A 274 -22.69 6.58 13.14
CA ASP A 274 -22.87 5.47 14.07
C ASP A 274 -23.13 4.13 13.37
N GLY A 275 -22.96 4.06 12.05
CA GLY A 275 -23.04 2.81 11.28
C GLY A 275 -24.41 2.12 11.29
N ARG A 276 -25.49 2.83 11.65
CA ARG A 276 -26.80 2.17 11.87
C ARG A 276 -27.48 1.65 10.60
N PHE A 277 -27.08 2.11 9.42
CA PHE A 277 -27.68 1.71 8.15
C PHE A 277 -26.72 0.82 7.37
N THR A 278 -27.18 -0.36 6.97
CA THR A 278 -26.39 -1.35 6.24
C THR A 278 -26.50 -1.20 4.73
N THR A 279 -27.55 -0.54 4.24
CA THR A 279 -27.80 -0.35 2.80
C THR A 279 -28.06 1.10 2.42
N LEU A 280 -27.82 1.44 1.14
CA LEU A 280 -28.15 2.78 0.63
C LEU A 280 -29.67 3.01 0.57
N GLU A 281 -30.46 1.95 0.43
CA GLU A 281 -31.91 2.02 0.52
C GLU A 281 -32.37 2.53 1.89
N GLU A 282 -31.76 2.06 2.98
CA GLU A 282 -32.05 2.54 4.34
C GLU A 282 -31.66 4.01 4.50
N VAL A 283 -30.51 4.42 3.93
CA VAL A 283 -30.07 5.82 3.92
C VAL A 283 -31.06 6.71 3.17
N LEU A 284 -31.49 6.30 1.98
CA LEU A 284 -32.45 7.07 1.17
C LEU A 284 -33.85 7.07 1.79
N GLU A 285 -34.24 6.00 2.47
CA GLU A 285 -35.48 5.97 3.25
C GLU A 285 -35.42 6.92 4.44
N HIS A 286 -34.27 7.01 5.13
CA HIS A 286 -34.06 7.98 6.19
C HIS A 286 -34.31 9.40 5.68
N TYR A 287 -33.62 9.77 4.60
CA TYR A 287 -33.76 11.10 4.02
C TYR A 287 -35.16 11.37 3.44
N ASP A 288 -35.91 10.35 2.99
CA ASP A 288 -37.26 10.54 2.44
C ASP A 288 -38.34 10.74 3.50
N SER A 289 -38.34 9.92 4.55
CA SER A 289 -39.48 9.79 5.45
C SER A 289 -39.15 9.70 6.94
N LYS A 290 -37.89 9.43 7.34
CA LYS A 290 -37.52 9.21 8.75
C LYS A 290 -36.68 10.32 9.38
N VAL A 291 -36.46 11.44 8.68
CA VAL A 291 -35.86 12.64 9.26
C VAL A 291 -36.70 13.11 10.46
N GLU A 292 -36.07 13.18 11.63
CA GLU A 292 -36.71 13.70 12.83
C GLU A 292 -36.59 15.21 12.94
N LYS A 293 -37.68 15.85 13.41
CA LYS A 293 -37.67 17.27 13.71
C LYS A 293 -37.02 17.51 15.07
N THR A 294 -35.89 18.20 15.06
CA THR A 294 -35.20 18.70 16.25
C THR A 294 -34.90 20.20 16.10
N ASP A 295 -34.53 20.87 17.18
CA ASP A 295 -34.14 22.29 17.15
C ASP A 295 -32.84 22.52 16.35
N PHE A 296 -32.06 21.46 16.14
CA PHE A 296 -30.75 21.50 15.47
C PHE A 296 -30.80 21.01 14.02
N LEU A 297 -31.96 20.53 13.55
CA LEU A 297 -32.14 19.98 12.20
C LEU A 297 -31.71 21.00 11.12
N ASP A 298 -30.96 20.53 10.12
CA ASP A 298 -30.60 21.38 8.97
C ASP A 298 -31.87 21.84 8.23
N LYS A 299 -31.96 23.16 7.98
CA LYS A 299 -33.11 23.79 7.31
C LYS A 299 -33.37 23.21 5.92
N ALA A 300 -32.35 22.67 5.24
CA ALA A 300 -32.51 22.02 3.95
C ALA A 300 -33.40 20.76 4.01
N LEU A 301 -33.53 20.15 5.19
CA LEU A 301 -34.34 18.96 5.45
C LEU A 301 -35.71 19.29 6.08
N ASN A 302 -36.08 20.57 6.15
CA ASN A 302 -37.40 21.01 6.56
C ASN A 302 -37.88 22.12 5.61
N LYS A 303 -38.45 21.71 4.47
CA LYS A 303 -38.95 22.63 3.45
C LYS A 303 -40.48 22.68 3.49
N ASP A 304 -41.01 23.86 3.74
CA ASP A 304 -42.47 24.13 3.77
C ASP A 304 -43.24 23.18 4.71
N GLY A 305 -42.61 22.79 5.83
CA GLY A 305 -43.19 21.87 6.82
C GLY A 305 -43.07 20.39 6.46
N ARG A 306 -42.52 20.04 5.29
CA ARG A 306 -42.13 18.67 4.96
C ARG A 306 -40.73 18.38 5.48
N LEU A 307 -40.63 17.36 6.34
CA LEU A 307 -39.35 16.79 6.76
C LEU A 307 -38.77 15.90 5.66
N GLY A 308 -37.44 15.95 5.50
CA GLY A 308 -36.70 15.15 4.54
C GLY A 308 -36.78 15.66 3.09
N ILE A 309 -36.37 14.79 2.17
CA ILE A 309 -36.22 15.01 0.74
C ILE A 309 -37.18 14.04 0.05
N ALA A 310 -38.21 14.54 -0.63
CA ALA A 310 -39.16 13.68 -1.32
C ALA A 310 -38.49 12.79 -2.38
N LEU A 311 -38.60 11.48 -2.23
CA LEU A 311 -38.00 10.50 -3.13
C LEU A 311 -38.98 9.38 -3.48
N THR A 312 -39.36 9.26 -4.75
CA THR A 312 -40.13 8.09 -5.21
C THR A 312 -39.22 6.84 -5.28
N PRO A 313 -39.78 5.61 -5.28
CA PRO A 313 -38.98 4.40 -5.45
C PRO A 313 -38.11 4.39 -6.71
N ASP A 314 -38.64 4.92 -7.83
CA ASP A 314 -37.88 5.06 -9.09
C ASP A 314 -36.73 6.08 -8.96
N GLU A 315 -36.97 7.21 -8.28
CA GLU A 315 -35.92 8.20 -8.02
C GLU A 315 -34.81 7.62 -7.12
N LYS A 316 -35.16 6.87 -6.07
CA LYS A 316 -34.20 6.19 -5.18
C LYS A 316 -33.30 5.25 -6.00
N GLN A 317 -33.90 4.42 -6.85
CA GLN A 317 -33.15 3.49 -7.70
C GLN A 317 -32.19 4.21 -8.65
N LYS A 318 -32.65 5.27 -9.32
CA LYS A 318 -31.82 6.05 -10.24
C LYS A 318 -30.66 6.73 -9.53
N ILE A 319 -30.89 7.30 -8.36
CA ILE A 319 -29.83 7.89 -7.53
C ILE A 319 -28.80 6.82 -7.14
N MET A 320 -29.22 5.64 -6.69
CA MET A 320 -28.28 4.56 -6.35
C MET A 320 -27.46 4.09 -7.56
N VAL A 321 -28.08 3.97 -8.73
CA VAL A 321 -27.37 3.65 -9.99
C VAL A 321 -26.32 4.71 -10.30
N PHE A 322 -26.63 5.99 -10.11
CA PHE A 322 -25.65 7.06 -10.26
C PHE A 322 -24.54 7.01 -9.21
N LEU A 323 -24.86 6.82 -7.92
CA LEU A 323 -23.85 6.75 -6.85
C LEU A 323 -22.85 5.62 -7.07
N LYS A 324 -23.28 4.49 -7.65
CA LYS A 324 -22.39 3.39 -8.02
C LYS A 324 -21.36 3.79 -9.08
N THR A 325 -21.61 4.83 -9.89
CA THR A 325 -20.60 5.35 -10.83
C THR A 325 -19.43 6.03 -10.13
N LEU A 326 -19.57 6.36 -8.84
CA LEU A 326 -18.55 7.00 -8.00
C LEU A 326 -17.61 5.98 -7.32
N ASP A 327 -17.82 4.69 -7.56
CA ASP A 327 -16.96 3.62 -7.07
C ASP A 327 -15.68 3.55 -7.92
N ASP A 328 -14.55 3.61 -7.25
CA ASP A 328 -13.21 3.53 -7.83
C ASP A 328 -12.58 2.18 -7.48
N GLU A 329 -12.82 1.20 -8.36
CA GLU A 329 -12.27 -0.15 -8.19
C GLU A 329 -10.74 -0.16 -8.19
N ASP A 330 -10.11 0.74 -8.94
CA ASP A 330 -8.66 0.84 -8.99
C ASP A 330 -8.11 1.31 -7.65
N PHE A 331 -8.76 2.27 -6.99
CA PHE A 331 -8.39 2.75 -5.67
C PHE A 331 -8.42 1.63 -4.60
N VAL A 332 -9.56 0.93 -4.46
CA VAL A 332 -9.73 -0.10 -3.42
C VAL A 332 -8.93 -1.39 -3.67
N LYS A 333 -8.38 -1.56 -4.89
CA LYS A 333 -7.51 -2.68 -5.26
C LYS A 333 -6.05 -2.27 -5.52
N ASN A 334 -5.71 -0.99 -5.35
CA ASN A 334 -4.39 -0.48 -5.71
C ASN A 334 -3.28 -1.10 -4.84
N PRO A 335 -2.36 -1.91 -5.38
CA PRO A 335 -1.29 -2.52 -4.59
C PRO A 335 -0.35 -1.50 -3.92
N ILE A 336 -0.32 -0.25 -4.38
CA ILE A 336 0.45 0.82 -3.74
C ILE A 336 -0.07 1.08 -2.31
N PHE A 337 -1.37 0.92 -2.05
CA PHE A 337 -1.93 1.16 -0.72
C PHE A 337 -2.04 -0.08 0.14
N SER A 338 -1.92 -1.29 -0.42
CA SER A 338 -2.10 -2.52 0.34
C SER A 338 -1.05 -2.68 1.44
N GLU A 339 -1.40 -3.31 2.54
CA GLU A 339 -0.47 -3.68 3.62
C GLU A 339 0.83 -4.25 3.03
N GLY A 340 1.95 -3.58 3.32
CA GLY A 340 3.26 -3.95 2.82
C GLY A 340 3.93 -5.01 3.68
N SER A 341 4.85 -5.78 3.10
CA SER A 341 5.65 -6.83 3.77
C SER A 341 6.65 -6.32 4.84
N LEU A 342 6.63 -5.03 5.20
CA LEU A 342 7.52 -4.43 6.19
C LEU A 342 7.15 -4.74 7.66
N LEU A 343 6.09 -5.49 7.89
CA LEU A 343 5.82 -6.16 9.17
C LEU A 343 6.37 -7.58 9.11
N ASN A 344 7.67 -7.74 9.33
CA ASN A 344 8.28 -9.06 9.33
C ASN A 344 8.54 -9.52 10.77
N PRO A 345 7.84 -10.55 11.29
CA PRO A 345 8.48 -11.46 12.22
C PRO A 345 9.48 -12.31 11.40
N ILE A 346 10.78 -11.97 11.54
CA ILE A 346 11.96 -12.82 11.30
C ILE A 346 12.59 -12.84 9.88
N LEU A 347 13.83 -12.31 9.83
CA LEU A 347 14.99 -12.59 8.95
C LEU A 347 14.75 -12.79 7.44
N ALA A 348 14.80 -11.70 6.68
CA ALA A 348 15.33 -11.76 5.32
C ALA A 348 16.84 -12.07 5.38
N LYS A 349 17.26 -13.29 5.07
CA LYS A 349 18.69 -13.61 4.84
C LYS A 349 19.21 -12.70 3.70
N ASN A 350 20.37 -12.09 3.91
CA ASN A 350 21.08 -11.07 3.12
C ASN A 350 21.47 -11.47 1.66
N ILE A 351 20.59 -12.10 0.88
CA ILE A 351 20.89 -12.51 -0.50
C ILE A 351 21.22 -11.28 -1.37
N ASN A 352 20.53 -10.15 -1.17
CA ASN A 352 20.76 -8.93 -1.97
C ASN A 352 22.09 -8.25 -1.64
N ASP A 353 22.54 -8.28 -0.38
CA ASP A 353 23.78 -7.62 0.04
C ASP A 353 25.03 -8.37 -0.45
N ASP A 354 24.89 -9.67 -0.73
CA ASP A 354 25.97 -10.55 -1.19
C ASP A 354 26.15 -10.58 -2.73
N LEU A 355 25.24 -9.98 -3.51
CA LEU A 355 25.30 -10.01 -4.97
C LEU A 355 26.43 -9.12 -5.53
N MET A 356 27.20 -9.67 -6.47
CA MET A 356 28.24 -8.95 -7.21
C MET A 356 27.88 -8.82 -8.70
N ASN A 357 28.63 -8.03 -9.46
CA ASN A 357 28.41 -7.84 -10.92
C ASN A 357 29.65 -8.26 -11.72
N PHE A 358 30.02 -9.52 -11.61
CA PHE A 358 31.16 -10.14 -12.28
C PHE A 358 30.81 -10.66 -13.68
N LYS A 359 31.84 -11.00 -14.45
CA LYS A 359 31.70 -11.55 -15.82
C LYS A 359 32.69 -12.69 -16.03
N ILE A 360 32.20 -13.83 -16.52
CA ILE A 360 33.03 -14.93 -17.01
C ILE A 360 33.22 -14.79 -18.52
N THR A 361 34.42 -14.42 -18.97
CA THR A 361 34.75 -14.31 -20.40
C THR A 361 35.20 -15.65 -20.99
N ASP A 362 35.75 -16.55 -20.17
CA ASP A 362 36.20 -17.88 -20.56
C ASP A 362 35.03 -18.83 -20.88
N LYS A 363 35.03 -19.41 -22.08
CA LYS A 363 33.95 -20.29 -22.55
C LYS A 363 33.88 -21.62 -21.78
N THR A 364 35.02 -22.18 -21.40
CA THR A 364 35.10 -23.42 -20.61
C THR A 364 34.52 -23.21 -19.22
N GLN A 365 34.79 -22.06 -18.60
CA GLN A 365 34.23 -21.72 -17.29
C GLN A 365 32.71 -21.51 -17.34
N ARG A 366 32.18 -20.89 -18.42
CA ARG A 366 30.72 -20.80 -18.63
C ARG A 366 30.07 -22.19 -18.77
N GLU A 367 30.70 -23.08 -19.54
CA GLU A 367 30.22 -24.44 -19.73
C GLU A 367 30.19 -25.24 -18.41
N LEU A 368 31.22 -25.09 -17.57
CA LEU A 368 31.24 -25.70 -16.24
C LEU A 368 30.14 -25.14 -15.33
N LEU A 369 29.85 -23.83 -15.38
CA LEU A 369 28.76 -23.24 -14.61
C LEU A 369 27.38 -23.77 -15.07
N ASN A 370 27.19 -23.99 -16.38
CA ASN A 370 25.98 -24.63 -16.91
C ASN A 370 25.81 -26.06 -16.33
N GLN A 371 26.90 -26.83 -16.28
CA GLN A 371 26.89 -28.17 -15.69
C GLN A 371 26.54 -28.16 -14.19
N CYS A 372 26.93 -27.12 -13.45
CA CYS A 372 26.49 -26.95 -12.06
C CYS A 372 24.97 -26.80 -11.93
N VAL A 373 24.35 -25.98 -12.79
CA VAL A 373 22.88 -25.82 -12.85
C VAL A 373 22.20 -27.12 -13.22
N GLU A 374 22.72 -27.85 -14.20
CA GLU A 374 22.14 -29.14 -14.59
C GLU A 374 22.19 -30.16 -13.45
N SER A 375 23.30 -30.25 -12.72
CA SER A 375 23.39 -31.11 -11.54
C SER A 375 22.41 -30.67 -10.45
N TYR A 376 22.28 -29.36 -10.19
CA TYR A 376 21.30 -28.82 -9.26
C TYR A 376 19.86 -29.26 -9.59
N LEU A 377 19.43 -29.12 -10.85
CA LEU A 377 18.10 -29.52 -11.29
C LEU A 377 17.84 -31.03 -11.11
N LYS A 378 18.87 -31.85 -11.32
CA LYS A 378 18.79 -33.30 -11.12
C LYS A 378 18.73 -33.68 -9.64
N ILE A 379 19.45 -32.97 -8.77
CA ILE A 379 19.35 -33.14 -7.30
C ILE A 379 17.93 -32.80 -6.84
N LYS A 380 17.39 -31.65 -7.24
CA LYS A 380 16.00 -31.25 -6.95
C LYS A 380 15.00 -32.32 -7.36
N SER A 381 15.07 -32.74 -8.63
CA SER A 381 14.16 -33.75 -9.19
C SER A 381 14.25 -35.08 -8.43
N ALA A 382 15.44 -35.45 -7.96
CA ALA A 382 15.65 -36.65 -7.17
C ALA A 382 15.08 -36.53 -5.75
N ILE A 383 15.27 -35.40 -5.06
CA ILE A 383 14.70 -35.14 -3.73
C ILE A 383 13.16 -35.14 -3.80
N GLN A 384 12.57 -34.44 -4.77
CA GLN A 384 11.11 -34.43 -5.01
C GLN A 384 10.53 -35.83 -5.27
N ALA A 385 11.28 -36.66 -5.98
CA ALA A 385 10.88 -38.03 -6.27
C ALA A 385 11.19 -39.01 -5.13
N ASN A 386 11.64 -38.52 -3.97
CA ASN A 386 12.10 -39.31 -2.82
C ASN A 386 13.21 -40.34 -3.17
N LYS A 387 14.13 -40.00 -4.08
CA LYS A 387 15.22 -40.86 -4.56
C LYS A 387 16.57 -40.45 -3.95
N SER A 388 16.76 -40.71 -2.65
CA SER A 388 17.92 -40.25 -1.89
C SER A 388 19.28 -40.58 -2.53
N LYS A 389 19.45 -41.83 -2.98
CA LYS A 389 20.68 -42.28 -3.64
C LYS A 389 20.96 -41.56 -4.97
N VAL A 390 19.91 -41.17 -5.70
CA VAL A 390 20.07 -40.43 -6.95
C VAL A 390 20.49 -39.00 -6.65
N ALA A 391 19.89 -38.36 -5.63
CA ALA A 391 20.27 -37.02 -5.17
C ALA A 391 21.74 -36.98 -4.74
N GLY A 392 22.19 -37.94 -3.92
CA GLY A 392 23.59 -38.02 -3.48
C GLY A 392 24.57 -38.21 -4.65
N ASN A 393 24.24 -39.06 -5.62
CA ASN A 393 25.09 -39.26 -6.80
C ASN A 393 25.19 -37.99 -7.68
N GLU A 394 24.12 -37.22 -7.80
CA GLU A 394 24.14 -35.95 -8.54
C GLU A 394 24.86 -34.84 -7.76
N ALA A 395 24.75 -34.82 -6.42
CA ALA A 395 25.54 -33.92 -5.57
C ALA A 395 27.05 -34.20 -5.69
N LYS A 396 27.43 -35.48 -5.75
CA LYS A 396 28.81 -35.89 -6.06
C LYS A 396 29.29 -35.43 -7.44
N LYS A 397 28.40 -35.36 -8.44
CA LYS A 397 28.73 -34.81 -9.76
C LYS A 397 28.90 -33.29 -9.68
N LEU A 398 28.04 -32.57 -8.96
CA LEU A 398 28.16 -31.13 -8.73
C LEU A 398 29.52 -30.77 -8.15
N MET A 399 29.95 -31.47 -7.09
CA MET A 399 31.27 -31.31 -6.47
C MET A 399 32.42 -31.50 -7.48
N LYS A 400 32.33 -32.51 -8.36
CA LYS A 400 33.34 -32.75 -9.40
C LYS A 400 33.39 -31.66 -10.46
N VAL A 401 32.26 -31.04 -10.77
CA VAL A 401 32.20 -29.91 -11.72
C VAL A 401 32.78 -28.66 -11.08
N LEU A 402 32.38 -28.34 -9.84
CA LEU A 402 32.92 -27.23 -9.07
C LEU A 402 34.44 -27.30 -8.95
N ALA A 403 35.01 -28.48 -8.69
CA ALA A 403 36.46 -28.69 -8.59
C ALA A 403 37.24 -28.37 -9.88
N LYS A 404 36.58 -28.40 -11.04
CA LYS A 404 37.21 -28.12 -12.35
C LYS A 404 37.20 -26.64 -12.71
N MET A 405 36.41 -25.83 -12.00
CA MET A 405 36.31 -24.40 -12.27
C MET A 405 37.57 -23.67 -11.82
N ASN A 406 38.02 -22.73 -12.63
CA ASN A 406 39.27 -22.00 -12.44
C ASN A 406 39.13 -20.55 -12.88
N ILE A 407 38.74 -19.70 -11.94
CA ILE A 407 38.57 -18.26 -12.12
C ILE A 407 39.91 -17.55 -11.91
N GLN A 408 40.35 -16.77 -12.91
CA GLN A 408 41.67 -16.13 -12.91
C GLN A 408 41.69 -14.74 -12.27
N GLU A 409 40.61 -13.96 -12.41
CA GLU A 409 40.53 -12.60 -11.86
C GLU A 409 40.46 -12.67 -10.33
N VAL A 410 41.27 -11.86 -9.64
CA VAL A 410 41.52 -12.00 -8.20
C VAL A 410 40.24 -11.82 -7.38
N SER A 411 39.46 -10.77 -7.64
CA SER A 411 38.24 -10.49 -6.87
C SER A 411 37.14 -11.53 -7.11
N GLN A 412 37.00 -11.97 -8.36
CA GLN A 412 36.10 -13.04 -8.75
C GLN A 412 36.53 -14.38 -8.15
N LYS A 413 37.84 -14.65 -8.10
CA LYS A 413 38.40 -15.89 -7.55
C LYS A 413 38.16 -16.00 -6.06
N GLU A 414 38.37 -14.92 -5.32
CA GLU A 414 38.09 -14.88 -3.88
C GLU A 414 36.60 -15.10 -3.58
N PHE A 415 35.74 -14.40 -4.32
CA PHE A 415 34.29 -14.59 -4.22
C PHE A 415 33.86 -16.00 -4.61
N PHE A 416 34.34 -16.50 -5.75
CA PHE A 416 34.05 -17.84 -6.23
C PHE A 416 34.46 -18.88 -5.20
N ARG A 417 35.67 -18.78 -4.63
CA ARG A 417 36.15 -19.71 -3.61
C ARG A 417 35.26 -19.73 -2.38
N LYS A 418 34.84 -18.56 -1.88
CA LYS A 418 33.91 -18.44 -0.73
C LYS A 418 32.62 -19.24 -0.97
N TYR A 419 31.99 -19.10 -2.13
CA TYR A 419 30.74 -19.81 -2.43
C TYR A 419 30.96 -21.24 -2.91
N GLN A 420 32.10 -21.54 -3.52
CA GLN A 420 32.52 -22.89 -3.85
C GLN A 420 32.64 -23.74 -2.58
N ASP A 421 33.31 -23.25 -1.54
CA ASP A 421 33.48 -23.96 -0.26
C ASP A 421 32.13 -24.26 0.41
N LYS A 422 31.20 -23.30 0.37
CA LYS A 422 29.83 -23.47 0.85
C LYS A 422 29.05 -24.52 0.05
N LEU A 423 29.11 -24.45 -1.28
CA LEU A 423 28.46 -25.42 -2.15
C LEU A 423 29.05 -26.83 -2.00
N PHE A 424 30.35 -26.96 -1.74
CA PHE A 424 30.96 -28.24 -1.41
C PHE A 424 30.39 -28.81 -0.12
N PHE A 425 30.33 -28.00 0.94
CA PHE A 425 29.76 -28.41 2.22
C PHE A 425 28.33 -28.93 2.04
N ASP A 426 27.46 -28.15 1.40
CA ASP A 426 26.06 -28.52 1.20
C ASP A 426 25.92 -29.79 0.33
N ALA A 427 26.70 -29.90 -0.76
CA ALA A 427 26.66 -31.05 -1.66
C ALA A 427 27.25 -32.32 -1.03
N GLU A 428 28.25 -32.20 -0.16
CA GLU A 428 28.82 -33.31 0.61
C GLU A 428 27.77 -33.89 1.55
N HIS A 429 27.05 -33.05 2.30
CA HIS A 429 26.00 -33.51 3.21
C HIS A 429 24.81 -34.14 2.47
N ILE A 430 24.46 -33.63 1.28
CA ILE A 430 23.46 -34.29 0.42
C ILE A 430 23.96 -35.67 -0.03
N PHE A 431 25.25 -35.81 -0.32
CA PHE A 431 25.85 -37.09 -0.69
C PHE A 431 25.96 -38.06 0.50
N GLU A 432 26.33 -37.60 1.68
CA GLU A 432 26.43 -38.43 2.89
C GLU A 432 25.05 -38.84 3.43
N GLY A 433 24.03 -38.00 3.20
CA GLY A 433 22.62 -38.23 3.51
C GLY A 433 21.91 -39.27 2.65
N GLU A 434 22.61 -40.20 2.00
CA GLU A 434 22.11 -41.18 1.01
C GLU A 434 20.97 -42.12 1.49
N GLN A 435 20.59 -42.04 2.77
CA GLN A 435 19.52 -42.81 3.39
C GLN A 435 18.30 -41.95 3.84
N SER A 436 18.35 -40.62 3.72
CA SER A 436 17.26 -39.73 4.15
C SER A 436 17.10 -38.53 3.23
N THR A 437 15.95 -38.45 2.56
CA THR A 437 15.58 -37.31 1.73
C THR A 437 15.27 -36.06 2.55
N ASP A 438 14.82 -36.22 3.80
CA ASP A 438 14.58 -35.10 4.71
C ASP A 438 15.90 -34.41 5.10
N HIS A 439 16.93 -35.18 5.42
CA HIS A 439 18.26 -34.62 5.70
C HIS A 439 18.88 -33.95 4.45
N GLN A 440 18.69 -34.57 3.28
CA GLN A 440 19.15 -33.98 2.02
C GLN A 440 18.40 -32.69 1.69
N LEU A 441 17.14 -32.58 2.07
CA LEU A 441 16.34 -31.38 1.86
C LEU A 441 16.88 -30.18 2.64
N ASP A 442 17.23 -30.38 3.91
CA ASP A 442 17.77 -29.32 4.78
C ASP A 442 19.00 -28.65 4.13
N HIS A 443 19.95 -29.47 3.65
CA HIS A 443 21.15 -28.98 2.98
C HIS A 443 20.90 -28.49 1.55
N PHE A 444 19.90 -29.03 0.85
CA PHE A 444 19.56 -28.57 -0.49
C PHE A 444 18.99 -27.15 -0.51
N LYS A 445 18.39 -26.69 0.60
CA LYS A 445 17.94 -25.30 0.76
C LYS A 445 19.12 -24.32 0.75
N ASP A 446 20.12 -24.54 1.61
CA ASP A 446 21.31 -23.69 1.65
C ASP A 446 22.14 -23.79 0.34
N LEU A 447 22.21 -24.99 -0.27
CA LEU A 447 22.80 -25.18 -1.60
C LEU A 447 22.15 -24.26 -2.65
N SER A 448 20.81 -24.15 -2.62
CA SER A 448 20.02 -23.34 -3.55
C SER A 448 20.34 -21.84 -3.41
N ASP A 449 20.41 -21.33 -2.18
CA ASP A 449 20.76 -19.93 -1.89
C ASP A 449 22.18 -19.59 -2.39
N HIS A 450 23.14 -20.44 -2.05
CA HIS A 450 24.54 -20.25 -2.41
C HIS A 450 24.76 -20.32 -3.92
N LEU A 451 24.07 -21.23 -4.62
CA LEU A 451 24.17 -21.37 -6.06
C LEU A 451 23.51 -20.18 -6.79
N TYR A 452 22.39 -19.68 -6.27
CA TYR A 452 21.74 -18.47 -6.80
C TYR A 452 22.69 -17.26 -6.76
N ILE A 453 23.28 -16.98 -5.59
CA ILE A 453 24.22 -15.86 -5.42
C ILE A 453 25.40 -15.99 -6.39
N LEU A 454 25.95 -17.21 -6.52
CA LEU A 454 27.07 -17.46 -7.42
C LEU A 454 26.69 -17.18 -8.88
N ILE A 455 25.61 -17.76 -9.40
CA ILE A 455 25.23 -17.61 -10.81
C ILE A 455 24.80 -16.17 -11.13
N ALA A 456 23.99 -15.56 -10.25
CA ALA A 456 23.57 -14.16 -10.38
C ALA A 456 24.76 -13.21 -10.45
N SER A 457 25.77 -13.47 -9.63
CA SER A 457 26.95 -12.62 -9.57
C SER A 457 27.82 -12.71 -10.82
N PHE A 458 27.88 -13.87 -11.49
CA PHE A 458 28.76 -14.09 -12.65
C PHE A 458 28.09 -13.87 -14.02
N LYS A 459 26.75 -13.75 -14.07
CA LYS A 459 25.96 -13.48 -15.28
C LYS A 459 26.31 -14.36 -16.48
N ALA A 460 26.66 -15.61 -16.19
CA ALA A 460 27.28 -16.52 -17.15
C ALA A 460 26.32 -17.58 -17.71
N TYR A 461 25.05 -17.54 -17.31
CA TYR A 461 24.03 -18.51 -17.70
C TYR A 461 23.12 -17.94 -18.80
N GLU A 462 22.90 -18.70 -19.86
CA GLU A 462 22.20 -18.21 -21.07
C GLU A 462 20.68 -18.37 -21.01
N GLN A 463 20.15 -19.20 -20.12
CA GLN A 463 18.70 -19.39 -19.93
C GLN A 463 18.21 -18.62 -18.70
N THR A 464 16.95 -18.23 -18.68
CA THR A 464 16.36 -17.53 -17.53
C THR A 464 16.08 -18.53 -16.40
N LEU A 465 16.67 -18.33 -15.21
CA LEU A 465 16.33 -19.09 -14.00
C LEU A 465 15.69 -18.18 -12.96
N TYR A 466 14.90 -18.80 -12.08
CA TYR A 466 14.00 -18.12 -11.16
C TYR A 466 14.23 -18.63 -9.74
N PHE A 467 14.57 -17.74 -8.83
CA PHE A 467 14.65 -18.05 -7.41
C PHE A 467 13.40 -17.49 -6.72
N ASN A 468 12.52 -18.38 -6.28
CA ASN A 468 11.23 -18.02 -5.68
C ASN A 468 11.28 -18.19 -4.15
N GLN A 469 10.91 -17.14 -3.41
CA GLN A 469 10.84 -17.15 -1.95
C GLN A 469 9.42 -17.36 -1.39
N CYS A 470 8.45 -17.81 -2.21
CA CYS A 470 7.04 -17.93 -1.81
C CYS A 470 6.30 -19.12 -2.43
N GLN A 471 5.84 -20.03 -1.57
CA GLN A 471 4.52 -20.67 -1.57
C GLN A 471 4.35 -21.42 -0.23
N GLU A 472 3.13 -21.75 0.20
CA GLU A 472 2.84 -22.68 1.32
C GLU A 472 3.40 -24.13 1.13
N SER A 473 4.48 -24.32 0.36
CA SER A 473 5.19 -25.57 0.17
C SER A 473 6.48 -25.56 0.99
N ALA A 474 6.86 -26.69 1.59
CA ALA A 474 7.97 -26.79 2.52
C ALA A 474 9.40 -26.56 1.94
N MET A 475 9.57 -26.05 0.71
CA MET A 475 10.87 -26.05 0.00
C MET A 475 11.07 -24.83 -0.94
N ASP A 476 12.28 -24.23 -0.95
CA ASP A 476 12.65 -22.96 -1.64
C ASP A 476 13.79 -23.15 -2.69
N TRP A 477 13.54 -23.04 -4.01
CA TRP A 477 14.50 -23.46 -5.06
C TRP A 477 14.73 -22.48 -6.24
N LEU A 478 15.93 -22.57 -6.85
CA LEU A 478 16.47 -21.80 -8.00
C LEU A 478 15.75 -22.05 -9.35
N SER A 479 14.79 -22.97 -9.42
CA SER A 479 14.16 -23.37 -10.70
C SER A 479 12.64 -23.37 -10.74
N ASP A 480 11.98 -22.61 -9.86
CA ASP A 480 10.52 -22.44 -9.84
C ASP A 480 10.15 -21.03 -10.35
N ILE A 481 9.33 -20.69 -11.37
CA ILE A 481 8.49 -21.35 -12.42
C ILE A 481 8.39 -20.32 -13.61
N PRO A 482 8.10 -20.69 -14.89
CA PRO A 482 6.74 -20.45 -15.46
C PRO A 482 6.34 -21.40 -16.63
N THR A 483 5.08 -21.35 -17.08
CA THR A 483 4.83 -21.46 -18.55
C THR A 483 4.08 -20.26 -19.15
N ASP A 484 3.23 -19.53 -18.41
CA ASP A 484 2.57 -18.30 -18.88
C ASP A 484 1.65 -17.67 -17.79
N LEU A 485 1.76 -18.08 -16.53
CA LEU A 485 0.62 -18.11 -15.61
C LEU A 485 0.85 -17.46 -14.25
N PHE A 486 -0.22 -16.82 -13.77
CA PHE A 486 -0.46 -16.54 -12.36
C PHE A 486 -0.89 -17.81 -11.61
N VAL A 487 -0.37 -18.00 -10.40
CA VAL A 487 -1.06 -18.76 -9.34
C VAL A 487 -0.99 -17.93 -8.07
N VAL A 488 -2.15 -17.59 -7.51
CA VAL A 488 -2.24 -16.95 -6.20
C VAL A 488 -3.15 -17.77 -5.31
N LYS A 489 -2.57 -18.32 -4.25
CA LYS A 489 -3.07 -18.41 -2.87
C LYS A 489 -1.85 -18.75 -1.99
N ASN A 490 -1.35 -17.73 -1.30
CA ASN A 490 -0.21 -17.70 -0.36
C ASN A 490 1.19 -18.06 -0.89
N CYS A 491 2.18 -17.17 -0.89
CA CYS A 491 2.44 -15.95 -0.08
C CYS A 491 2.57 -14.69 -0.95
N LYS A 492 1.73 -13.67 -0.72
CA LYS A 492 1.72 -12.43 -1.51
C LYS A 492 2.64 -11.40 -0.83
N GLU A 493 3.91 -11.21 -1.17
CA GLU A 493 4.39 -10.86 -2.50
C GLU A 493 5.51 -11.80 -2.90
N ILE A 494 5.27 -12.62 -3.92
CA ILE A 494 6.27 -13.50 -4.49
C ILE A 494 7.44 -12.65 -5.00
N GLN A 495 8.59 -12.67 -4.29
CA GLN A 495 9.85 -12.18 -4.83
C GLN A 495 10.50 -13.28 -5.66
N THR A 496 10.11 -13.38 -6.92
CA THR A 496 10.88 -14.16 -7.89
C THR A 496 12.06 -13.33 -8.35
N LYS A 497 13.28 -13.78 -8.07
CA LYS A 497 14.48 -13.14 -8.61
C LYS A 497 14.90 -13.83 -9.91
N ILE A 498 14.99 -13.04 -10.98
CA ILE A 498 15.25 -13.52 -12.32
C ILE A 498 16.73 -13.32 -12.65
N LEU A 499 17.38 -14.38 -13.12
CA LEU A 499 18.66 -14.25 -13.82
C LEU A 499 18.38 -13.73 -15.23
N THR A 500 18.52 -12.43 -15.44
CA THR A 500 18.36 -11.79 -16.77
C THR A 500 19.72 -11.63 -17.45
N LYS A 501 19.73 -11.84 -18.77
CA LYS A 501 20.92 -11.78 -19.63
C LYS A 501 21.68 -10.46 -19.52
#